data_AF-C0PNC7-F1
#
_entry.id   AF-C0PNC7-F1
#
_cell.length_a   1.000
_cell.length_b   1.000
_cell.length_c   1.000
_cell.angle_alpha   90.00
_cell.angle_beta   90.00
_cell.angle_gamma   90.00
#
_symmetry.space_group_name_H-M   'P 1'
#
loop_
_entity.id
_entity.type
_entity.pdbx_description
1 polymer ?
#
loop_
_entity_poly.entity_id
_entity_poly.type
_entity_poly.pdbx_seq_one_letter_code
_entity_poly.pdbx_strand_id
1 'polypeptide(L)'
;MVVALLTAGAAAGALSHPTSEDPAAKTPASIALAYGFKGLSAFLSEAQLTTHLDSIESKENGKLDSREEGICRAVDRISDKSSHVHGGTDDQLALKDSLGAVRNAVQAAGRIQAAFRIFSFKKKKEMALGNRNSCCLSISEAGAVSHDMLEKAVLSIQKNFRCWKKRKEFLKMRNNVVRIQARVRAHQERNKYKELISSVGILEKVMIRVP
;
A
#
# COMPACT_ATOMS: atom_id res chain seq x y z
N MET A 1 -34.87 8.63 8.55
CA MET A 1 -35.98 7.67 8.46
C MET A 1 -35.54 6.28 8.05
N VAL A 2 -34.87 6.06 6.91
CA VAL A 2 -34.50 4.72 6.44
C VAL A 2 -33.60 3.95 7.42
N VAL A 3 -32.58 4.60 7.98
CA VAL A 3 -31.69 4.00 9.00
C VAL A 3 -32.47 3.61 10.26
N ALA A 4 -33.37 4.47 10.74
CA ALA A 4 -34.20 4.21 11.92
C ALA A 4 -35.14 3.00 11.73
N LEU A 5 -35.66 2.80 10.51
CA LEU A 5 -36.50 1.65 10.18
C LEU A 5 -35.69 0.34 10.12
N LEU A 6 -34.48 0.37 9.56
CA LEU A 6 -33.58 -0.78 9.57
C LEU A 6 -33.15 -1.16 11.00
N THR A 7 -32.87 -0.17 11.85
CA THR A 7 -32.57 -0.42 13.28
C THR A 7 -33.78 -0.92 14.06
N ALA A 8 -35.00 -0.62 13.61
CA ALA A 8 -36.24 -1.18 14.15
C ALA A 8 -36.57 -2.57 13.60
N GLY A 9 -35.67 -3.18 12.81
CA GLY A 9 -35.80 -4.54 12.30
C GLY A 9 -36.51 -4.66 10.94
N ALA A 10 -36.70 -3.55 10.20
CA ALA A 10 -37.25 -3.64 8.85
C ALA A 10 -36.29 -4.38 7.90
N ALA A 11 -36.80 -5.31 7.12
CA ALA A 11 -36.00 -6.07 6.17
C ALA A 11 -35.57 -5.21 4.97
N ALA A 12 -34.26 -5.01 4.82
CA ALA A 12 -33.69 -4.21 3.71
C ALA A 12 -34.01 -4.77 2.32
N GLY A 13 -34.25 -6.08 2.21
CA GLY A 13 -34.61 -6.78 0.97
C GLY A 13 -36.12 -6.99 0.75
N ALA A 14 -36.99 -6.38 1.55
CA ALA A 14 -38.44 -6.57 1.42
C ALA A 14 -38.96 -6.06 0.06
N LEU A 15 -39.62 -6.95 -0.69
CA LEU A 15 -40.15 -6.60 -2.02
C LEU A 15 -41.43 -5.77 -1.90
N SER A 16 -41.59 -4.79 -2.80
CA SER A 16 -42.82 -3.99 -2.89
C SER A 16 -44.01 -4.82 -3.38
N HIS A 17 -45.23 -4.42 -3.07
CA HIS A 17 -46.42 -5.07 -3.61
C HIS A 17 -46.43 -5.01 -5.15
N PRO A 18 -46.62 -6.14 -5.86
CA PRO A 18 -46.70 -6.14 -7.31
C PRO A 18 -47.93 -5.36 -7.76
N THR A 19 -47.74 -4.42 -8.68
CA THR A 19 -48.79 -3.54 -9.23
C THR A 19 -48.85 -3.76 -10.75
N SER A 20 -49.96 -3.42 -11.42
CA SER A 20 -50.11 -3.63 -12.87
C SER A 20 -49.01 -2.99 -13.74
N GLU A 21 -48.36 -1.93 -13.25
CA GLU A 21 -47.22 -1.24 -13.89
C GLU A 21 -45.87 -1.96 -13.66
N ASP A 22 -45.80 -2.85 -12.67
CA ASP A 22 -44.57 -3.48 -12.23
C ASP A 22 -44.82 -4.88 -11.60
N PRO A 23 -44.95 -5.92 -12.45
CA PRO A 23 -45.28 -7.26 -12.00
C PRO A 23 -44.13 -7.95 -11.24
N ALA A 24 -42.90 -7.41 -11.31
CA ALA A 24 -41.71 -8.07 -10.79
C ALA A 24 -41.40 -7.77 -9.32
N ALA A 25 -42.15 -6.87 -8.66
CA ALA A 25 -41.94 -6.42 -7.28
C ALA A 25 -40.52 -5.88 -7.02
N LYS A 26 -40.40 -4.58 -6.80
CA LYS A 26 -39.09 -3.90 -6.70
C LYS A 26 -38.53 -3.96 -5.28
N THR A 27 -37.20 -4.07 -5.18
CA THR A 27 -36.48 -3.90 -3.92
C THR A 27 -36.42 -2.42 -3.53
N PRO A 28 -36.32 -2.08 -2.23
CA PRO A 28 -36.19 -0.69 -1.78
C PRO A 28 -34.96 0.00 -2.39
N ALA A 29 -33.88 -0.76 -2.62
CA ALA A 29 -32.69 -0.30 -3.32
C ALA A 29 -32.95 0.07 -4.78
N SER A 30 -33.72 -0.75 -5.51
CA SER A 30 -34.08 -0.47 -6.91
C SER A 30 -35.03 0.72 -7.05
N ILE A 31 -35.94 0.90 -6.09
CA ILE A 31 -36.81 2.08 -6.01
C ILE A 31 -35.97 3.33 -5.78
N ALA A 32 -35.09 3.32 -4.77
CA ALA A 32 -34.18 4.45 -4.50
C ALA A 32 -33.33 4.81 -5.73
N LEU A 33 -32.87 3.82 -6.50
CA LEU A 33 -32.12 4.06 -7.74
C LEU A 33 -32.98 4.69 -8.84
N ALA A 34 -34.21 4.23 -9.03
CA ALA A 34 -35.14 4.77 -10.02
C ALA A 34 -35.48 6.24 -9.78
N TYR A 35 -35.50 6.68 -8.51
CA TYR A 35 -35.66 8.08 -8.11
C TYR A 35 -34.34 8.87 -8.07
N GLY A 36 -33.20 8.28 -8.45
CA GLY A 36 -31.90 8.96 -8.55
C GLY A 36 -31.06 8.97 -7.26
N PHE A 37 -31.52 8.35 -6.17
CA PHE A 37 -30.79 8.29 -4.90
C PHE A 37 -29.76 7.16 -4.86
N LYS A 38 -28.68 7.32 -5.63
CA LYS A 38 -27.66 6.28 -5.84
C LYS A 38 -26.95 5.83 -4.54
N GLY A 39 -26.65 6.76 -3.63
CA GLY A 39 -26.03 6.44 -2.33
C GLY A 39 -26.96 5.64 -1.41
N LEU A 40 -28.25 5.98 -1.40
CA LEU A 40 -29.25 5.25 -0.61
C LEU A 40 -29.52 3.86 -1.19
N SER A 41 -29.56 3.74 -2.51
CA SER A 41 -29.64 2.45 -3.21
C SER A 41 -28.46 1.54 -2.87
N ALA A 42 -27.24 2.07 -2.89
CA ALA A 42 -26.04 1.33 -2.54
C ALA A 42 -26.08 0.85 -1.07
N PHE A 43 -26.42 1.75 -0.14
CA PHE A 43 -26.55 1.44 1.28
C PHE A 43 -27.61 0.35 1.56
N LEU A 44 -28.78 0.44 0.91
CA LEU A 44 -29.84 -0.57 1.04
C LEU A 44 -29.43 -1.94 0.44
N SER A 45 -28.68 -1.93 -0.66
CA SER A 45 -28.15 -3.15 -1.27
C SER A 45 -27.11 -3.82 -0.37
N GLU A 46 -26.24 -3.02 0.25
CA GLU A 46 -25.25 -3.50 1.23
C GLU A 46 -25.93 -4.07 2.48
N ALA A 47 -26.94 -3.40 3.02
CA ALA A 47 -27.73 -3.87 4.15
C ALA A 47 -28.44 -5.21 3.85
N GLN A 48 -28.93 -5.40 2.62
CA GLN A 48 -29.51 -6.67 2.19
C GLN A 48 -28.46 -7.78 2.09
N LEU A 49 -27.26 -7.48 1.59
CA LEU A 49 -26.20 -8.48 1.45
C LEU A 49 -25.63 -8.93 2.80
N THR A 50 -25.41 -7.98 3.71
CA THR A 50 -24.93 -8.26 5.07
C THR A 50 -25.93 -9.10 5.85
N THR A 51 -27.21 -8.74 5.84
CA THR A 51 -28.26 -9.55 6.48
C THR A 51 -28.41 -10.96 5.87
N HIS A 52 -28.22 -11.11 4.56
CA HIS A 52 -28.22 -12.42 3.91
C HIS A 52 -26.98 -13.25 4.27
N LEU A 53 -25.82 -12.61 4.42
CA LEU A 53 -24.58 -13.26 4.85
C LEU A 53 -24.71 -13.77 6.30
N ASP A 54 -25.22 -12.94 7.21
CA ASP A 54 -25.49 -13.35 8.60
C ASP A 54 -26.48 -14.54 8.66
N SER A 55 -27.47 -14.56 7.75
CA SER A 55 -28.42 -15.68 7.63
C SER A 55 -27.78 -16.98 7.13
N ILE A 56 -26.82 -16.89 6.19
CA ILE A 56 -26.04 -18.04 5.71
C ILE A 56 -25.11 -18.53 6.82
N GLU A 57 -24.37 -17.63 7.47
CA GLU A 57 -23.42 -17.96 8.54
C GLU A 57 -24.15 -18.61 9.73
N SER A 58 -25.33 -18.10 10.10
CA SER A 58 -26.18 -18.69 11.14
C SER A 58 -26.72 -20.09 10.76
N LYS A 59 -27.02 -20.34 9.47
CA LYS A 59 -27.44 -21.67 8.98
C LYS A 59 -26.29 -22.67 8.88
N GLU A 60 -25.07 -22.20 8.64
CA GLU A 60 -23.86 -23.02 8.54
C GLU A 60 -23.31 -23.44 9.91
N ASN A 61 -23.65 -22.71 10.97
CA ASN A 61 -23.21 -22.98 12.35
C ASN A 61 -24.00 -24.07 13.10
N GLY A 62 -24.84 -24.83 12.40
CA GLY A 62 -25.36 -26.10 12.89
C GLY A 62 -24.30 -27.20 12.83
N LYS A 63 -23.27 -27.13 13.69
CA LYS A 63 -22.16 -28.09 13.95
C LYS A 63 -20.79 -27.65 13.42
N LEU A 64 -20.02 -26.92 14.24
CA LEU A 64 -18.69 -27.37 14.71
C LEU A 64 -18.14 -26.41 15.77
N ASP A 65 -17.54 -27.04 16.77
CA ASP A 65 -16.94 -26.49 17.97
C ASP A 65 -15.74 -25.56 17.71
N SER A 66 -15.64 -24.55 18.57
CA SER A 66 -14.42 -23.85 18.97
C SER A 66 -13.55 -23.15 17.89
N ARG A 67 -13.45 -21.83 18.10
CA ARG A 67 -12.30 -20.96 17.81
C ARG A 67 -12.30 -20.23 16.47
N GLU A 68 -13.07 -19.14 16.43
CA GLU A 68 -12.60 -17.85 15.89
C GLU A 68 -13.41 -16.68 16.47
N GLU A 69 -13.42 -16.61 17.81
CA GLU A 69 -13.79 -15.43 18.60
C GLU A 69 -12.71 -14.35 18.41
N GLY A 70 -12.77 -13.58 17.32
CA GLY A 70 -11.63 -12.70 16.99
C GLY A 70 -11.95 -11.30 16.50
N ILE A 71 -13.08 -11.05 15.86
CA ILE A 71 -13.19 -9.84 15.02
C ILE A 71 -14.35 -8.92 15.42
N CYS A 72 -15.45 -9.43 15.97
CA CYS A 72 -16.65 -8.59 16.18
C CYS A 72 -16.63 -7.79 17.51
N ARG A 73 -15.90 -8.21 18.55
CA ARG A 73 -15.86 -7.48 19.84
C ARG A 73 -14.88 -6.30 19.89
N ALA A 74 -14.06 -6.10 18.86
CA ALA A 74 -13.03 -5.06 18.85
C ALA A 74 -13.60 -3.65 18.56
N VAL A 75 -14.77 -3.56 17.94
CA VAL A 75 -15.37 -2.28 17.52
C VAL A 75 -16.21 -1.68 18.65
N ASP A 76 -16.90 -2.49 19.45
CA ASP A 76 -17.72 -1.99 20.57
C ASP A 76 -16.90 -1.52 21.78
N ARG A 77 -15.69 -2.07 22.01
CA ARG A 77 -14.84 -1.68 23.14
C ARG A 77 -14.21 -0.29 23.04
N ILE A 78 -14.24 0.35 21.87
CA ILE A 78 -13.63 1.68 21.69
C ILE A 78 -14.63 2.81 22.00
N SER A 79 -15.93 2.53 21.98
CA SER A 79 -16.96 3.56 22.22
C SER A 79 -17.27 3.78 23.71
N ASP A 80 -16.96 2.83 24.60
CA ASP A 80 -17.38 2.87 26.01
C ASP A 80 -16.34 3.44 27.00
N LYS A 81 -15.26 4.07 26.51
CA LYS A 81 -14.23 4.68 27.38
C LYS A 81 -14.09 6.19 27.18
N SER A 82 -15.21 6.90 27.28
CA SER A 82 -15.22 8.33 27.54
C SER A 82 -16.38 8.70 28.47
N SER A 83 -16.38 8.10 29.66
CA SER A 83 -17.07 8.69 30.80
C SER A 83 -16.01 9.13 31.81
N HIS A 84 -15.84 10.45 31.89
CA HIS A 84 -15.50 11.23 33.08
C HIS A 84 -14.13 10.99 33.76
N VAL A 85 -13.25 12.02 33.75
CA VAL A 85 -12.59 12.71 34.90
C VAL A 85 -11.80 13.90 34.28
N HIS A 86 -12.32 15.12 34.31
CA HIS A 86 -11.91 16.21 35.23
C HIS A 86 -10.38 16.49 35.31
N GLY A 87 -9.96 17.64 34.75
CA GLY A 87 -8.79 18.37 35.24
C GLY A 87 -7.41 18.11 34.58
N GLY A 88 -7.32 18.11 33.25
CA GLY A 88 -6.02 18.17 32.56
C GLY A 88 -6.00 19.35 31.58
N THR A 89 -5.02 20.23 31.70
CA THR A 89 -4.78 21.38 30.81
C THR A 89 -4.95 20.95 29.34
N ASP A 90 -5.80 21.67 28.57
CA ASP A 90 -6.21 21.33 27.19
C ASP A 90 -5.06 20.84 26.30
N ASP A 91 -3.85 21.35 26.53
CA ASP A 91 -2.62 20.99 25.84
C ASP A 91 -2.25 19.50 25.95
N GLN A 92 -2.49 18.83 27.08
CA GLN A 92 -2.18 17.41 27.23
C GLN A 92 -3.17 16.50 26.49
N LEU A 93 -4.43 16.92 26.40
CA LEU A 93 -5.47 16.21 25.65
C LEU A 93 -5.22 16.39 24.14
N ALA A 94 -4.97 17.62 23.70
CA ALA A 94 -4.61 17.92 22.31
C ALA A 94 -3.34 17.17 21.85
N LEU A 95 -2.34 17.03 22.74
CA LEU A 95 -1.13 16.25 22.46
C LEU A 95 -1.43 14.75 22.31
N LYS A 96 -2.28 14.17 23.19
CA LYS A 96 -2.69 12.76 23.09
C LYS A 96 -3.49 12.50 21.82
N ASP A 97 -4.38 13.41 21.43
CA ASP A 97 -5.18 13.31 20.22
C ASP A 97 -4.31 13.42 18.97
N SER A 98 -3.35 14.36 18.96
CA SER A 98 -2.38 14.50 17.86
C SER A 98 -1.52 13.24 17.69
N LEU A 99 -1.05 12.66 18.80
CA LEU A 99 -0.30 11.39 18.77
C LEU A 99 -1.15 10.21 18.30
N GLY A 100 -2.43 10.17 18.69
CA GLY A 100 -3.40 9.20 18.19
C GLY A 100 -3.61 9.33 16.68
N ALA A 101 -3.79 10.55 16.18
CA ALA A 101 -3.94 10.84 14.76
C ALA A 101 -2.72 10.43 13.95
N VAL A 102 -1.50 10.71 14.43
CA VAL A 102 -0.25 10.29 13.76
C VAL A 102 -0.15 8.76 13.70
N ARG A 103 -0.46 8.05 14.79
CA ARG A 103 -0.43 6.57 14.81
C ARG A 103 -1.43 6.00 13.81
N ASN A 104 -2.65 6.55 13.77
CA ASN A 104 -3.67 6.13 12.80
C ASN A 104 -3.22 6.40 11.36
N ALA A 105 -2.67 7.57 11.07
CA ALA A 105 -2.16 7.92 9.74
C ALA A 105 -1.04 6.98 9.28
N VAL A 106 -0.09 6.65 10.16
CA VAL A 106 0.99 5.70 9.87
C VAL A 106 0.46 4.30 9.60
N GLN A 107 -0.50 3.82 10.41
CA GLN A 107 -1.13 2.52 10.18
C GLN A 107 -1.92 2.48 8.87
N ALA A 108 -2.68 3.55 8.56
CA ALA A 108 -3.41 3.69 7.31
C ALA A 108 -2.45 3.68 6.10
N ALA A 109 -1.36 4.43 6.17
CA ALA A 109 -0.32 4.43 5.13
C ALA A 109 0.28 3.03 4.93
N GLY A 110 0.56 2.30 6.01
CA GLY A 110 1.04 0.92 5.94
C GLY A 110 0.06 -0.02 5.23
N ARG A 111 -1.24 0.11 5.52
CA ARG A 111 -2.30 -0.68 4.85
C ARG A 111 -2.43 -0.34 3.37
N ILE A 112 -2.40 0.94 3.01
CA ILE A 112 -2.43 1.40 1.60
C ILE A 112 -1.22 0.84 0.85
N GLN A 113 -0.02 0.94 1.42
CA GLN A 113 1.20 0.42 0.80
C GLN A 113 1.15 -1.11 0.63
N ALA A 114 0.65 -1.85 1.63
CA ALA A 114 0.49 -3.29 1.54
C ALA A 114 -0.50 -3.68 0.42
N ALA A 115 -1.66 -3.01 0.37
CA ALA A 115 -2.66 -3.22 -0.68
C ALA A 115 -2.08 -2.91 -2.08
N PHE A 116 -1.34 -1.81 -2.22
CA PHE A 116 -0.67 -1.45 -3.47
C PHE A 116 0.39 -2.48 -3.88
N ARG A 117 1.14 -3.05 -2.94
CA ARG A 117 2.13 -4.11 -3.24
C ARG A 117 1.44 -5.36 -3.78
N ILE A 118 0.36 -5.79 -3.15
CA ILE A 118 -0.44 -6.95 -3.59
C ILE A 118 -1.07 -6.67 -4.96
N PHE A 119 -1.71 -5.51 -5.12
CA PHE A 119 -2.32 -5.10 -6.38
C PHE A 119 -1.29 -5.00 -7.51
N SER A 120 -0.15 -4.36 -7.26
CA SER A 120 0.93 -4.23 -8.25
C SER A 120 1.50 -5.59 -8.65
N PHE A 121 1.63 -6.51 -7.68
CA PHE A 121 2.06 -7.88 -7.96
C PHE A 121 1.03 -8.64 -8.80
N LYS A 122 -0.25 -8.57 -8.44
CA LYS A 122 -1.36 -9.17 -9.19
C LYS A 122 -1.42 -8.60 -10.62
N LYS A 123 -1.35 -7.28 -10.78
CA LYS A 123 -1.33 -6.62 -12.09
C LYS A 123 -0.11 -7.03 -12.92
N LYS A 124 1.08 -7.14 -12.32
CA LYS A 124 2.27 -7.68 -13.03
C LYS A 124 2.07 -9.13 -13.44
N LYS A 125 1.47 -9.96 -12.59
CA LYS A 125 1.14 -11.36 -12.90
C LYS A 125 0.09 -11.47 -14.01
N GLU A 126 -0.93 -10.62 -14.00
CA GLU A 126 -1.95 -10.53 -15.05
C GLU A 126 -1.36 -10.02 -16.37
N MET A 127 -0.49 -9.03 -16.36
CA MET A 127 0.21 -8.60 -17.57
C MET A 127 1.15 -9.70 -18.09
N ALA A 128 1.79 -10.47 -17.21
CA ALA A 128 2.60 -11.63 -17.60
C ALA A 128 1.73 -12.80 -18.11
N LEU A 129 0.54 -13.02 -17.55
CA LEU A 129 -0.42 -14.04 -18.00
C LEU A 129 -1.19 -13.62 -19.25
N GLY A 130 -1.54 -12.36 -19.43
CA GLY A 130 -2.10 -11.79 -20.65
C GLY A 130 -1.07 -11.79 -21.78
N ASN A 131 0.20 -11.51 -21.45
CA ASN A 131 1.31 -11.73 -22.38
C ASN A 131 1.56 -13.22 -22.65
N ARG A 132 1.31 -14.13 -21.69
CA ARG A 132 1.34 -15.59 -21.94
C ARG A 132 0.11 -16.07 -22.68
N ASN A 133 -1.08 -15.51 -22.52
CA ASN A 133 -2.24 -15.89 -23.33
C ASN A 133 -2.09 -15.31 -24.75
N SER A 134 -1.44 -14.16 -24.90
CA SER A 134 -1.04 -13.61 -26.20
C SER A 134 0.25 -14.21 -26.80
N CYS A 135 1.00 -15.03 -26.07
CA CYS A 135 2.25 -15.65 -26.55
C CYS A 135 2.19 -17.19 -26.53
N CYS A 136 1.25 -17.78 -25.80
CA CYS A 136 1.04 -19.22 -25.64
C CYS A 136 -0.23 -19.71 -26.34
N LEU A 137 -1.26 -18.87 -26.60
CA LEU A 137 -2.26 -19.23 -27.63
C LEU A 137 -1.69 -19.15 -29.05
N SER A 138 -0.61 -18.39 -29.25
CA SER A 138 0.06 -18.23 -30.56
C SER A 138 0.99 -19.38 -30.93
N ILE A 139 1.11 -20.42 -30.09
CA ILE A 139 1.90 -21.61 -30.42
C ILE A 139 1.00 -22.70 -31.03
N SER A 140 -0.29 -22.70 -30.72
CA SER A 140 -1.27 -23.65 -31.25
C SER A 140 -1.93 -23.21 -32.56
N GLU A 141 -1.87 -21.92 -32.91
CA GLU A 141 -2.22 -21.43 -34.24
C GLU A 141 -1.04 -20.61 -34.78
N ALA A 142 -0.23 -21.27 -35.62
CA ALA A 142 0.88 -20.65 -36.34
C ALA A 142 0.36 -19.68 -37.41
N GLY A 143 -0.21 -18.55 -36.99
CA GLY A 143 -0.28 -17.33 -37.79
C GLY A 143 1.09 -16.67 -37.72
N ALA A 144 1.84 -16.71 -38.82
CA ALA A 144 3.21 -16.23 -38.93
C ALA A 144 3.45 -14.90 -38.18
N VAL A 145 4.17 -14.96 -37.05
CA VAL A 145 4.76 -13.76 -36.45
C VAL A 145 5.62 -13.12 -37.53
N SER A 146 5.30 -11.89 -37.92
CA SER A 146 6.02 -11.21 -39.00
C SER A 146 7.50 -11.14 -38.65
N HIS A 147 8.36 -11.49 -39.60
CA HIS A 147 9.81 -11.48 -39.44
C HIS A 147 10.31 -10.13 -38.87
N ASP A 148 9.69 -9.03 -39.29
CA ASP A 148 9.94 -7.67 -38.81
C ASP A 148 9.71 -7.49 -37.29
N MET A 149 8.68 -8.11 -36.72
CA MET A 149 8.41 -8.04 -35.28
C MET A 149 9.46 -8.80 -34.47
N LEU A 150 9.90 -9.96 -34.96
CA LEU A 150 10.98 -10.73 -34.34
C LEU A 150 12.32 -9.98 -34.42
N GLU A 151 12.63 -9.38 -35.57
CA GLU A 151 13.84 -8.58 -35.77
C GLU A 151 13.88 -7.37 -34.83
N LYS A 152 12.77 -6.63 -34.72
CA LYS A 152 12.64 -5.50 -33.76
C LYS A 152 12.83 -5.95 -32.31
N ALA A 153 12.27 -7.09 -31.92
CA ALA A 153 12.44 -7.63 -30.58
C ALA A 153 13.90 -8.01 -30.30
N VAL A 154 14.56 -8.69 -31.25
CA VAL A 154 15.98 -9.05 -31.16
C VAL A 154 16.86 -7.80 -31.03
N LEU A 155 16.65 -6.80 -31.87
CA LEU A 155 17.39 -5.53 -31.81
C LEU A 155 17.20 -4.80 -30.47
N SER A 156 15.98 -4.80 -29.94
CA SER A 156 15.68 -4.21 -28.63
C SER A 156 16.46 -4.92 -27.51
N ILE A 157 16.45 -6.26 -27.48
CA ILE A 157 17.18 -7.05 -26.49
C ILE A 157 18.69 -6.79 -26.60
N GLN A 158 19.24 -6.84 -27.81
CA GLN A 158 20.66 -6.59 -28.07
C GLN A 158 21.08 -5.18 -27.64
N LYS A 159 20.29 -4.16 -27.98
CA LYS A 159 20.55 -2.77 -27.57
C LYS A 159 20.58 -2.63 -26.05
N ASN A 160 19.59 -3.21 -25.36
CA ASN A 160 19.52 -3.18 -23.90
C ASN A 160 20.72 -3.88 -23.25
N PHE A 161 21.11 -5.05 -23.76
CA PHE A 161 22.27 -5.78 -23.28
C PHE A 161 23.58 -4.98 -23.46
N ARG A 162 23.79 -4.39 -24.65
CA ARG A 162 24.97 -3.56 -24.95
C ARG A 162 25.05 -2.35 -24.01
N CYS A 163 23.92 -1.68 -23.76
CA CYS A 163 23.84 -0.55 -22.84
C CYS A 163 24.15 -0.97 -21.40
N TRP A 164 23.52 -2.05 -20.91
CA TRP A 164 23.74 -2.58 -19.57
C TRP A 164 25.20 -2.98 -19.33
N LYS A 165 25.84 -3.66 -20.30
CA LYS A 165 27.24 -4.07 -20.21
C LYS A 165 28.16 -2.84 -20.06
N LYS A 166 28.02 -1.85 -20.93
CA LYS A 166 28.80 -0.59 -20.86
C LYS A 166 28.58 0.15 -19.54
N ARG A 167 27.33 0.24 -19.07
CA ARG A 167 27.00 0.89 -17.80
C ARG A 167 27.66 0.17 -16.62
N LYS A 168 27.64 -1.17 -16.60
CA LYS A 168 28.29 -1.97 -15.55
C LYS A 168 29.79 -1.70 -15.48
N GLU A 169 30.46 -1.67 -16.62
CA GLU A 169 31.90 -1.37 -16.74
C GLU A 169 32.21 0.06 -16.28
N PHE A 170 31.43 1.05 -16.73
CA PHE A 170 31.57 2.44 -16.31
C PHE A 170 31.41 2.62 -14.80
N LEU A 171 30.40 1.99 -14.20
CA LEU A 171 30.16 2.10 -12.75
C LEU A 171 31.33 1.52 -11.94
N LYS A 172 31.90 0.40 -12.39
CA LYS A 172 33.10 -0.20 -11.77
C LYS A 172 34.28 0.77 -11.84
N MET A 173 34.55 1.34 -13.03
CA MET A 173 35.63 2.31 -13.23
C MET A 173 35.42 3.57 -12.37
N ARG A 174 34.22 4.15 -12.40
CA ARG A 174 33.87 5.33 -11.61
C ARG A 174 34.10 5.10 -10.12
N ASN A 175 33.67 3.95 -9.59
CA ASN A 175 33.87 3.63 -8.18
C ASN A 175 35.36 3.56 -7.82
N ASN A 176 36.17 2.93 -8.67
CA ASN A 176 37.62 2.87 -8.47
C ASN A 176 38.26 4.27 -8.48
N VAL A 177 37.89 5.11 -9.45
CA VAL A 177 38.39 6.49 -9.56
C VAL A 177 38.03 7.30 -8.31
N VAL A 178 36.78 7.25 -7.85
CA VAL A 178 36.35 7.98 -6.64
C VAL A 178 37.12 7.52 -5.40
N ARG A 179 37.36 6.22 -5.26
CA ARG A 179 38.17 5.67 -4.15
C ARG A 179 39.61 6.15 -4.19
N ILE A 180 40.23 6.20 -5.38
CA ILE A 180 41.59 6.73 -5.55
C ILE A 180 41.62 8.22 -5.20
N GLN A 181 40.70 9.01 -5.76
CA GLN A 181 40.63 10.45 -5.49
C GLN A 181 40.43 10.74 -4.00
N ALA A 182 39.57 10.00 -3.30
CA ALA A 182 39.35 10.16 -1.87
C ALA A 182 40.64 9.87 -1.07
N ARG A 183 41.38 8.81 -1.42
CA ARG A 183 42.67 8.50 -0.79
C ARG A 183 43.72 9.58 -1.04
N VAL A 184 43.80 10.10 -2.26
CA VAL A 184 44.76 11.17 -2.61
C VAL A 184 44.45 12.45 -1.83
N ARG A 185 43.18 12.90 -1.81
CA ARG A 185 42.78 14.09 -1.02
C ARG A 185 43.08 13.90 0.47
N ALA A 186 42.75 12.73 1.03
CA ALA A 186 43.05 12.44 2.43
C ALA A 186 44.56 12.40 2.72
N HIS A 187 45.38 11.89 1.79
CA HIS A 187 46.82 11.87 1.93
C HIS A 187 47.43 13.29 1.90
N GLN A 188 46.94 14.16 1.01
CA GLN A 188 47.36 15.55 0.92
C GLN A 188 47.12 16.29 2.25
N GLU A 189 45.93 16.19 2.83
CA GLU A 189 45.61 16.83 4.11
C GLU A 189 46.44 16.23 5.28
N ARG A 190 46.68 14.91 5.28
CA ARG A 190 47.56 14.28 6.28
C ARG A 190 48.99 14.78 6.20
N ASN A 191 49.53 15.04 5.01
CA ASN A 191 50.88 15.56 4.86
C ASN A 191 50.98 17.01 5.39
N LYS A 192 50.00 17.87 5.06
CA LYS A 192 49.93 19.23 5.62
C LYS A 192 49.88 19.22 7.16
N TYR A 193 49.08 18.32 7.74
CA TYR A 193 49.01 18.16 9.19
C TYR A 193 50.35 17.70 9.80
N LYS A 194 51.04 16.75 9.15
CA LYS A 194 52.36 16.29 9.59
C LYS A 194 53.41 17.41 9.55
N GLU A 195 53.39 18.27 8.53
CA GLU A 195 54.28 19.44 8.44
C GLU A 195 54.06 20.42 9.60
N LEU A 196 52.79 20.68 9.95
CA LEU A 196 52.43 21.52 11.09
C LEU A 196 52.93 20.92 12.41
N ILE A 197 52.66 19.64 12.65
CA ILE A 197 53.12 18.95 13.88
C ILE A 197 54.65 18.92 13.95
N SER A 198 55.34 18.70 12.84
CA SER A 198 56.80 18.76 12.79
C SER A 198 57.31 20.14 13.19
N SER A 199 56.71 21.21 12.67
CA SER A 199 57.06 22.59 13.01
C SER A 199 56.85 22.89 14.50
N VAL A 200 55.71 22.49 15.07
CA VAL A 200 55.41 22.64 16.50
C VAL A 200 56.41 21.89 17.36
N GLY A 201 56.75 20.65 16.99
CA GLY A 201 57.73 19.84 17.74
C GLY A 201 59.14 20.43 17.72
N ILE A 202 59.52 21.16 16.67
CA ILE A 202 60.79 21.91 16.64
C ILE A 202 60.72 23.09 17.63
N LEU A 203 59.63 23.88 17.60
CA LEU A 203 59.45 25.03 18.49
C LEU A 203 59.47 24.62 19.97
N GLU A 204 58.77 23.55 20.33
CA GLU A 204 58.74 23.02 21.70
C GLU A 204 60.14 22.59 22.16
N LYS A 205 60.88 21.89 21.29
CA LYS A 205 62.27 21.50 21.58
C LYS A 205 63.20 22.71 21.78
N VAL A 206 63.01 23.78 21.00
CA VAL A 206 63.78 25.02 21.16
C VAL A 206 63.43 25.68 22.50
N MET A 207 62.15 25.81 22.83
CA MET A 207 61.71 26.41 24.10
C MET A 207 62.29 25.69 25.33
N ILE A 208 62.35 24.36 25.33
CA ILE A 208 62.89 23.58 26.45
C ILE A 208 64.41 23.73 26.59
N ARG A 209 65.12 24.10 25.51
CA ARG A 209 66.60 24.22 25.50
C ARG A 209 67.09 25.62 25.85
N VAL A 210 66.25 26.64 25.82
CA VAL A 210 66.62 28.00 26.26
C VAL A 210 66.48 28.06 27.79
N PRO A 211 67.59 28.16 28.55
CA PRO A 211 67.56 28.26 30.01
C PRO A 211 67.02 29.59 30.51
#